data_AF-A0A352UZM2-F1
#
_entry.id   AF-A0A352UZM2-F1
#
_cell.length_a   1.000
_cell.length_b   1.000
_cell.length_c   1.000
_cell.angle_alpha   90.00
_cell.angle_beta   90.00
_cell.angle_gamma   90.00
#
_symmetry.space_group_name_H-M   'P 1'
#
loop_
_entity.id
_entity.type
_entity.pdbx_description
1 polymer ?
#
loop_
_entity_poly.entity_id
_entity_poly.type
_entity_poly.pdbx_seq_one_letter_code
_entity_poly.pdbx_strand_id
1 'polypeptide(L)'
;FLWNSDAEVGESDLIRDFKSGEDFLAFEVSRFGGMTKSLHLANDWALSSGEGTFIFDRSASTLYWDADGNGGGDPRIVAVLQGVTSLNAGDFQLL
;
A
#
# COMPACT_ATOMS: atom_id res chain seq x y z
N PHE A 1 -6.82 5.38 -8.33
CA PHE A 1 -5.74 6.24 -7.80
C PHE A 1 -4.42 5.71 -8.32
N LEU A 2 -3.47 6.57 -8.72
CA LEU A 2 -2.22 6.16 -9.37
C LEU A 2 -1.03 6.83 -8.67
N TRP A 3 -0.05 6.03 -8.28
CA TRP A 3 1.27 6.48 -7.89
C TRP A 3 2.29 6.06 -8.95
N ASN A 4 3.01 7.03 -9.49
CA ASN A 4 4.03 6.82 -10.52
C ASN A 4 5.43 7.24 -10.05
N SER A 5 5.57 7.55 -8.76
CA SER A 5 6.84 7.87 -8.13
C SER A 5 6.84 7.47 -6.65
N ASP A 6 7.91 6.81 -6.21
CA ASP A 6 8.11 6.49 -4.80
C ASP A 6 8.28 7.74 -3.90
N ALA A 7 8.58 8.90 -4.50
CA ALA A 7 8.65 10.16 -3.78
C ALA A 7 7.27 10.66 -3.31
N GLU A 8 6.18 10.20 -3.93
CA GLU A 8 4.80 10.54 -3.54
C GLU A 8 4.41 9.79 -2.26
N VAL A 9 5.09 8.68 -1.93
CA VAL A 9 4.89 7.98 -0.66
C VAL A 9 5.54 8.76 0.47
N GLY A 10 4.76 9.03 1.51
CA GLY A 10 5.13 9.86 2.66
C GLY A 10 4.42 11.22 2.65
N GLU A 11 3.79 11.62 1.54
CA GLU A 11 3.05 12.88 1.43
C GLU A 11 1.65 12.82 2.07
N SER A 12 1.22 11.62 2.50
CA SER A 12 -0.02 11.38 3.25
C SER A 12 -1.30 11.78 2.49
N ASP A 13 -1.45 11.27 1.27
CA ASP A 13 -2.67 11.43 0.48
C ASP A 13 -3.92 11.01 1.27
N LEU A 14 -5.01 11.78 1.14
CA LEU A 14 -6.30 11.48 1.76
C LEU A 14 -7.36 11.19 0.70
N ILE A 15 -7.77 9.94 0.62
CA ILE A 15 -8.80 9.46 -0.30
C ILE A 15 -10.09 9.23 0.49
N ARG A 16 -11.19 9.86 0.06
CA ARG A 16 -12.45 9.91 0.83
C ARG A 16 -13.51 8.92 0.39
N ASP A 17 -13.42 8.43 -0.83
CA ASP A 17 -14.49 7.72 -1.53
C ASP A 17 -14.03 6.40 -2.14
N PHE A 18 -12.82 5.93 -1.80
CA PHE A 18 -12.33 4.63 -2.25
C PHE A 18 -13.30 3.51 -1.86
N LYS A 19 -13.67 2.70 -2.84
CA LYS A 19 -14.54 1.54 -2.65
C LYS A 19 -13.86 0.27 -3.13
N SER A 20 -13.48 -0.57 -2.16
CA SER A 20 -12.89 -1.90 -2.42
C SER A 20 -13.82 -2.74 -3.30
N GLY A 21 -13.24 -3.41 -4.30
CA GLY A 21 -13.94 -4.17 -5.33
C GLY A 21 -14.48 -3.34 -6.50
N GLU A 22 -14.40 -2.01 -6.46
CA GLU A 22 -14.81 -1.11 -7.55
C GLU A 22 -13.65 -0.21 -8.01
N ASP A 23 -12.93 0.39 -7.07
CA ASP A 23 -11.78 1.24 -7.33
C ASP A 23 -10.45 0.47 -7.27
N PHE A 24 -9.42 1.05 -7.89
CA PHE A 24 -8.07 0.50 -7.87
C PHE A 24 -7.04 1.49 -7.31
N LEU A 25 -6.08 0.93 -6.57
CA LEU A 25 -4.83 1.55 -6.17
C LEU A 25 -3.73 1.04 -7.12
N ALA A 26 -3.29 1.90 -8.05
CA ALA A 26 -2.34 1.55 -9.09
C ALA A 26 -0.94 2.07 -8.76
N PHE A 27 0.08 1.24 -9.01
CA PHE A 27 1.47 1.54 -8.72
C PHE A 27 2.35 1.17 -9.93
N GLU A 28 3.21 2.09 -10.37
CA GLU A 28 4.21 1.82 -11.40
C GLU A 28 5.41 1.08 -10.77
N VAL A 29 5.50 -0.24 -10.96
CA VAL A 29 6.45 -1.10 -10.21
C VAL A 29 7.89 -0.64 -10.35
N SER A 30 8.28 -0.20 -11.56
CA SER A 30 9.65 0.25 -11.84
C SER A 30 10.09 1.50 -11.07
N ARG A 31 9.15 2.19 -10.42
CA ARG A 31 9.37 3.45 -9.70
C ARG A 31 9.53 3.26 -8.20
N PHE A 32 9.26 2.06 -7.69
CA PHE A 32 9.26 1.74 -6.26
C PHE A 32 10.39 0.77 -5.93
N GLY A 33 11.27 1.16 -5.00
CA GLY A 33 12.30 0.27 -4.47
C GLY A 33 11.68 -0.95 -3.80
N GLY A 34 12.18 -2.14 -4.12
CA GLY A 34 11.72 -3.41 -3.54
C GLY A 34 10.37 -3.93 -4.07
N MET A 35 9.67 -3.16 -4.90
CA MET A 35 8.39 -3.60 -5.47
C MET A 35 8.61 -4.57 -6.64
N THR A 36 7.79 -5.61 -6.70
CA THR A 36 7.75 -6.56 -7.81
C THR A 36 6.35 -6.61 -8.41
N LYS A 37 6.14 -7.41 -9.47
CA LYS A 37 4.78 -7.68 -9.98
C LYS A 37 3.99 -8.66 -9.10
N SER A 38 4.62 -9.27 -8.10
CA SER A 38 3.93 -10.06 -7.09
C SER A 38 3.43 -9.12 -5.99
N LEU A 39 2.13 -9.16 -5.74
CA LEU A 39 1.54 -8.37 -4.66
C LEU A 39 1.71 -9.09 -3.32
N HIS A 40 2.31 -8.38 -2.36
CA HIS A 40 2.29 -8.75 -0.95
C HIS A 40 1.46 -7.72 -0.19
N LEU A 41 0.43 -8.19 0.51
CA LEU A 41 -0.48 -7.36 1.30
C LEU A 41 -0.62 -7.96 2.71
N ALA A 42 -0.11 -7.23 3.70
CA ALA A 42 -0.36 -7.48 5.11
C ALA A 42 -1.63 -6.73 5.55
N ASN A 43 -2.47 -7.40 6.31
CA ASN A 43 -3.50 -6.72 7.10
C ASN A 43 -2.97 -6.54 8.52
N ASP A 44 -2.89 -5.29 8.96
CA ASP A 44 -2.22 -4.84 10.18
C ASP A 44 -0.70 -5.15 10.22
N TRP A 45 -0.05 -4.79 11.32
CA TRP A 45 1.40 -4.71 11.51
C TRP A 45 2.13 -6.05 11.70
N ALA A 46 1.67 -7.12 11.07
CA ALA A 46 2.19 -8.47 11.32
C ALA A 46 2.61 -9.17 10.02
N LEU A 47 3.82 -8.90 9.50
CA LEU A 47 4.51 -9.73 8.50
C LEU A 47 6.03 -9.41 8.45
N SER A 48 6.84 -10.43 8.14
CA SER A 48 8.22 -10.30 7.64
C SER A 48 8.44 -11.32 6.51
N SER A 49 8.03 -10.99 5.29
CA SER A 49 8.30 -11.81 4.10
C SER A 49 9.74 -11.64 3.60
N GLY A 50 10.41 -10.55 3.99
CA GLY A 50 11.66 -10.11 3.38
C GLY A 50 11.49 -9.58 1.94
N GLU A 51 10.24 -9.35 1.53
CA GLU A 51 9.85 -8.86 0.20
C GLU A 51 8.96 -7.63 0.35
N GLY A 52 9.10 -6.64 -0.54
CA GLY A 52 8.33 -5.40 -0.51
C GLY A 52 6.83 -5.66 -0.34
N THR A 53 6.23 -5.07 0.69
CA THR A 53 4.89 -5.41 1.19
C THR A 53 4.06 -4.16 1.45
N PHE A 54 2.83 -4.17 0.97
CA PHE A 54 1.81 -3.22 1.41
C PHE A 54 1.28 -3.61 2.78
N ILE A 55 1.17 -2.66 3.69
CA ILE A 55 0.58 -2.87 5.01
C ILE A 55 -0.67 -2.02 5.10
N PHE A 56 -1.83 -2.65 5.30
CA PHE A 56 -3.07 -1.94 5.54
C PHE A 56 -3.42 -1.97 7.04
N ASP A 57 -3.27 -0.82 7.71
CA ASP A 57 -3.71 -0.62 9.08
C ASP A 57 -5.22 -0.33 9.08
N ARG A 58 -6.01 -1.33 9.46
CA ARG A 58 -7.47 -1.26 9.45
C ARG A 58 -8.01 -0.32 10.54
N SER A 59 -7.25 -0.10 11.60
CA SER A 59 -7.64 0.78 12.70
C SER A 59 -7.48 2.26 12.31
N ALA A 60 -6.47 2.56 11.51
CA ALA A 60 -6.19 3.89 10.99
C ALA A 60 -6.74 4.12 9.57
N SER A 61 -7.32 3.10 8.93
CA SER A 61 -7.68 3.10 7.51
C SER A 61 -6.52 3.60 6.62
N THR A 62 -5.28 3.22 6.94
CA THR A 62 -4.08 3.77 6.29
C THR A 62 -3.31 2.66 5.60
N LEU A 63 -2.95 2.90 4.34
CA LEU A 63 -2.07 2.04 3.56
C LEU A 63 -0.63 2.55 3.66
N TYR A 64 0.28 1.63 3.92
CA TYR A 64 1.72 1.89 3.97
C TYR A 64 2.46 1.02 2.95
N TRP A 65 3.64 1.47 2.54
CA TRP A 65 4.59 0.73 1.75
C TRP A 65 5.83 0.41 2.59
N ASP A 66 6.05 -0.88 2.83
CA ASP A 66 7.28 -1.44 3.38
C ASP A 66 8.15 -1.95 2.24
N ALA A 67 9.20 -1.21 1.88
CA ALA A 67 10.02 -1.54 0.72
C ALA A 67 10.89 -2.78 0.91
N ASP A 68 11.27 -3.11 2.15
CA ASP A 68 12.15 -4.25 2.46
C ASP A 68 11.39 -5.45 3.02
N GLY A 69 10.15 -5.25 3.47
CA GLY A 69 9.27 -6.32 3.93
C GLY A 69 9.77 -7.02 5.19
N ASN A 70 10.69 -6.41 5.93
CA ASN A 70 11.25 -6.99 7.14
C ASN A 70 10.39 -6.70 8.37
N GLY A 71 9.44 -5.77 8.27
CA GLY A 71 8.68 -5.28 9.40
C GLY A 71 9.57 -4.46 10.35
N GLY A 72 9.16 -3.23 10.66
CA GLY A 72 9.92 -2.33 11.54
C GLY A 72 11.01 -1.49 10.86
N GLY A 73 11.18 -1.60 9.53
CA GLY A 73 12.06 -0.76 8.69
C GLY A 73 11.50 0.63 8.35
N ASP A 74 10.54 1.14 9.13
CA ASP A 74 9.88 2.44 8.95
C ASP A 74 9.04 2.53 7.64
N PRO A 75 7.94 1.75 7.53
CA PRO A 75 7.11 1.78 6.34
C PRO A 75 6.47 3.15 6.14
N ARG A 76 6.43 3.61 4.88
CA ARG A 76 6.00 4.96 4.53
C ARG A 76 4.52 5.00 4.17
N ILE A 77 3.82 6.04 4.59
CA ILE A 77 2.39 6.24 4.30
C ILE A 77 2.20 6.40 2.80
N VAL A 78 1.36 5.56 2.20
CA VAL A 78 0.88 5.74 0.82
C VAL A 78 -0.33 6.65 0.83
N ALA A 79 -1.39 6.26 1.55
CA ALA A 79 -2.62 7.03 1.64
C ALA A 79 -3.47 6.65 2.85
N VAL A 80 -4.26 7.60 3.33
CA VAL A 80 -5.40 7.37 4.23
C VAL A 80 -6.64 7.14 3.35
N LEU A 81 -7.25 5.97 3.47
CA LEU A 81 -8.44 5.54 2.75
C LEU A 81 -9.66 5.66 3.66
N GLN A 82 -10.17 6.88 3.82
CA GLN A 82 -11.18 7.20 4.84
C GLN A 82 -12.37 6.24 4.80
N GLY A 83 -12.63 5.58 5.94
CA GLY A 83 -13.78 4.68 6.10
C GLY A 83 -13.59 3.28 5.49
N VAL A 84 -12.45 2.99 4.87
CA VAL A 84 -12.10 1.65 4.39
C VAL A 84 -11.62 0.82 5.56
N THR A 85 -12.23 -0.35 5.76
CA THR A 85 -11.89 -1.29 6.85
C THR A 85 -11.27 -2.59 6.36
N SER A 86 -11.24 -2.81 5.04
CA SER A 86 -10.62 -3.98 4.42
C SER A 86 -10.15 -3.64 3.01
N LEU A 87 -8.96 -4.10 2.67
CA LEU A 87 -8.48 -4.21 1.30
C LEU A 87 -8.21 -5.68 0.97
N ASN A 88 -8.28 -6.00 -0.30
CA ASN A 88 -7.89 -7.31 -0.81
C ASN A 88 -6.99 -7.15 -2.05
N ALA A 89 -6.39 -8.25 -2.49
CA ALA A 89 -5.46 -8.22 -3.62
C ALA A 89 -6.07 -7.66 -4.92
N GLY A 90 -7.38 -7.81 -5.12
CA GLY A 90 -8.09 -7.29 -6.28
C GLY A 90 -8.19 -5.76 -6.32
N ASP A 91 -7.91 -5.07 -5.22
CA ASP A 91 -7.92 -3.61 -5.14
C ASP A 91 -6.64 -2.97 -5.71
N PHE A 92 -5.64 -3.78 -6.07
CA PHE A 92 -4.31 -3.31 -6.48
C PHE A 92 -4.04 -3.58 -7.96
N GLN A 93 -3.37 -2.63 -8.62
CA GLN A 93 -2.85 -2.79 -9.97
C GLN A 93 -1.35 -2.47 -9.99
N LEU A 94 -0.52 -3.48 -10.26
CA LEU A 94 0.93 -3.35 -10.34
C LEU A 94 1.36 -3.28 -11.82
N LEU A 95 1.67 -2.07 -12.28
CA LEU A 95 1.93 -1.72 -13.68
C LEU A 95 3.40 -1.94 -14.05
#